data_AF-A0A3D3NZV1-F1
#
_entry.id   AF-A0A3D3NZV1-F1
#
_cell.length_a   1.000
_cell.length_b   1.000
_cell.length_c   1.000
_cell.angle_alpha   90.00
_cell.angle_beta   90.00
_cell.angle_gamma   90.00
#
_symmetry.space_group_name_H-M   'P 1'
#
loop_
_entity.id
_entity.type
_entity.pdbx_description
1 polymer ?
#
loop_
_entity_poly.entity_id
_entity_poly.type
_entity_poly.pdbx_seq_one_letter_code
_entity_poly.pdbx_strand_id
1 'polypeptide(L)'
;LLAFVSYLSPVVLDADDRVCRLAVVLAAWGLAVLSWRWVETPVRRRTLLGRRRPLLQTAALALAVTFAVGWSLRGGLPGRIKPEVLALASAESAAKEWPDDAGAALENRLPKFGAKAAEAPARVLIWGDSHAKSIVPALAAWCVEERAAGRVAAYSATAPVIGFHRKSRGGLNTRSHAWSAAVLEIIRREKIPDTVR
;
A
#
# COMPACT_ATOMS: atom_id res chain seq x y z
N LEU A 1 -0.70 11.74 -17.63
CA LEU A 1 -2.06 12.34 -17.64
C LEU A 1 -3.14 11.27 -17.67
N LEU A 2 -3.17 10.37 -18.67
CA LEU A 2 -4.11 9.23 -18.71
C LEU A 2 -4.08 8.36 -17.44
N ALA A 3 -2.91 7.96 -16.96
CA ALA A 3 -2.79 7.19 -15.71
C ALA A 3 -3.31 7.93 -14.46
N PHE A 4 -3.25 9.27 -14.45
CA PHE A 4 -3.72 10.10 -13.35
C PHE A 4 -5.24 10.31 -13.41
N VAL A 5 -5.82 10.46 -14.61
CA VAL A 5 -7.27 10.54 -14.81
C VAL A 5 -7.94 9.20 -14.52
N SER A 6 -7.34 8.08 -14.96
CA SER A 6 -7.82 6.73 -14.62
C SER A 6 -7.79 6.45 -13.11
N TYR A 7 -6.87 7.09 -12.38
CA TYR A 7 -6.77 6.97 -10.92
C TYR A 7 -7.84 7.79 -10.17
N LEU A 8 -8.26 8.94 -10.71
CA LEU A 8 -9.22 9.85 -10.05
C LEU A 8 -10.69 9.51 -10.34
N SER A 9 -10.98 8.89 -11.48
CA SER A 9 -12.35 8.52 -11.86
C SER A 9 -12.36 7.19 -12.59
N PRO A 10 -12.26 6.05 -11.86
CA PRO A 10 -12.39 4.73 -12.47
C PRO A 10 -13.74 4.51 -13.16
N VAL A 11 -14.75 5.34 -12.85
CA VAL A 11 -16.10 5.32 -13.46
C VAL A 11 -16.15 6.07 -14.81
N VAL A 12 -15.24 7.01 -15.08
CA VAL A 12 -15.29 7.86 -16.31
C VAL A 12 -14.39 7.31 -17.42
N LEU A 13 -13.42 6.46 -17.08
CA LEU A 13 -12.54 5.81 -18.05
C LEU A 13 -12.65 4.29 -17.92
N ASP A 14 -13.85 3.76 -18.20
CA ASP A 14 -13.99 2.33 -18.45
C ASP A 14 -13.11 1.93 -19.65
N ALA A 15 -12.65 0.68 -19.69
CA ALA A 15 -11.55 0.24 -20.56
C ALA A 15 -11.82 0.47 -22.07
N ASP A 16 -13.09 0.62 -22.46
CA ASP A 16 -13.56 0.73 -23.84
C ASP A 16 -13.81 2.15 -24.35
N ASP A 17 -13.78 3.19 -23.51
CA ASP A 17 -14.08 4.55 -23.99
C ASP A 17 -12.86 5.26 -24.60
N ARG A 18 -12.54 4.85 -25.83
CA ARG A 18 -11.48 5.42 -26.67
C ARG A 18 -11.72 6.92 -26.96
N VAL A 19 -12.98 7.36 -26.95
CA VAL A 19 -13.37 8.75 -27.23
C VAL A 19 -12.97 9.64 -26.06
N CYS A 20 -13.26 9.24 -24.83
CA CYS A 20 -12.83 9.98 -23.64
C CYS A 20 -11.31 10.10 -23.53
N ARG A 21 -10.57 9.03 -23.85
CA ARG A 21 -9.09 9.07 -23.87
C ARG A 21 -8.56 10.03 -24.91
N LEU A 22 -9.11 10.02 -26.12
CA LEU A 22 -8.72 10.93 -27.19
C LEU A 22 -9.04 12.39 -26.82
N ALA A 23 -10.21 12.65 -26.23
CA ALA A 23 -10.60 13.98 -25.76
C ALA A 23 -9.63 14.51 -24.70
N VAL A 24 -9.22 13.67 -23.74
CA VAL A 24 -8.22 14.05 -22.72
C VAL A 24 -6.86 14.35 -23.35
N VAL A 25 -6.42 13.57 -24.34
CA VAL A 25 -5.16 13.81 -25.05
C VAL A 25 -5.21 15.12 -25.83
N LEU A 26 -6.31 15.38 -26.55
CA LEU A 26 -6.49 16.61 -27.31
C LEU A 26 -6.60 17.84 -26.39
N ALA A 27 -7.30 17.71 -25.27
CA ALA A 27 -7.38 18.77 -24.27
C ALA A 27 -5.99 19.06 -23.65
N ALA A 28 -5.23 18.02 -23.31
CA ALA A 28 -3.87 18.17 -22.80
C ALA A 28 -2.94 18.81 -23.84
N TRP A 29 -3.07 18.41 -25.10
CA TRP A 29 -2.30 19.00 -26.19
C TRP A 29 -2.66 20.46 -26.42
N GLY A 30 -3.95 20.80 -26.41
CA GLY A 30 -4.43 22.18 -26.47
C GLY A 30 -3.84 23.03 -25.33
N LEU A 31 -3.95 22.56 -24.08
CA LEU A 31 -3.36 23.24 -22.93
C LEU A 31 -1.84 23.41 -23.05
N ALA A 32 -1.14 22.40 -23.59
CA ALA A 32 0.30 22.50 -23.85
C ALA A 32 0.62 23.59 -24.88
N VAL A 33 -0.14 23.70 -25.96
CA VAL A 33 0.02 24.74 -26.98
C VAL A 33 -0.26 26.14 -26.41
N LEU A 34 -1.33 26.28 -25.61
CA LEU A 34 -1.68 27.55 -24.97
C LEU A 34 -0.61 27.97 -23.95
N SER A 35 -0.14 27.03 -23.13
CA SER A 35 0.99 27.23 -22.21
C SER A 35 2.25 27.65 -22.96
N TRP A 36 2.58 26.96 -24.06
CA TRP A 36 3.75 27.31 -24.86
C TRP A 36 3.65 28.72 -25.44
N ARG A 37 2.49 29.11 -25.99
CA ARG A 37 2.32 30.40 -26.68
C ARG A 37 2.25 31.59 -25.72
N TRP A 38 1.56 31.45 -24.58
CA TRP A 38 1.30 32.59 -23.68
C TRP A 38 2.11 32.60 -22.40
N VAL A 39 2.66 31.46 -21.97
CA VAL A 39 3.51 31.38 -20.78
C VAL A 39 4.97 31.21 -21.20
N GLU A 40 5.31 30.13 -21.90
CA GLU A 40 6.72 29.82 -22.17
C GLU A 40 7.36 30.75 -23.20
N THR A 41 6.69 31.05 -24.31
CA THR A 41 7.24 31.87 -25.40
C THR A 41 7.61 33.29 -24.94
N PRO A 42 6.76 34.04 -24.23
CA PRO A 42 7.13 35.37 -23.77
C PRO A 42 8.19 35.38 -22.65
N VAL A 43 8.29 34.31 -21.86
CA VAL A 43 9.37 34.12 -20.89
C VAL A 43 10.69 33.79 -21.61
N ARG A 44 10.69 32.86 -22.57
CA ARG A 44 11.85 32.47 -23.39
C ARG A 44 12.37 33.64 -24.23
N ARG A 45 11.47 34.42 -24.84
CA ARG A 45 11.80 35.62 -25.61
C ARG A 45 12.05 36.86 -24.75
N ARG A 46 11.99 36.73 -23.41
CA ARG A 46 12.22 37.82 -22.44
C ARG A 46 11.31 39.04 -22.63
N THR A 47 10.16 38.89 -23.26
CA THR A 47 9.23 40.00 -23.54
C THR A 47 8.40 40.41 -22.32
N LEU A 48 8.10 39.47 -21.41
CA LEU A 48 7.38 39.75 -20.15
C LEU A 48 8.28 39.70 -18.90
N LEU A 49 9.31 38.85 -18.90
CA LEU A 49 10.20 38.60 -17.75
C LEU A 49 11.68 38.76 -18.13
N GLY A 50 12.02 39.78 -18.93
CA GLY A 50 13.38 39.97 -19.42
C GLY A 50 14.43 40.37 -18.38
N ARG A 51 14.01 40.77 -17.17
CA ARG A 51 14.88 41.12 -16.04
C ARG A 51 14.87 40.01 -14.99
N ARG A 52 16.02 39.78 -14.33
CA ARG A 52 16.21 38.69 -13.35
C ARG A 52 15.27 38.78 -12.14
N ARG A 53 14.97 39.99 -11.65
CA ARG A 53 14.13 40.20 -10.46
C ARG A 53 12.67 39.72 -10.61
N PRO A 54 11.89 40.14 -11.62
CA PRO A 54 10.51 39.65 -11.77
C PRO A 54 10.44 38.15 -12.10
N LEU A 55 11.45 37.58 -12.77
CA LEU A 55 11.55 36.14 -13.00
C LEU A 55 11.72 35.37 -11.68
N LEU A 56 12.59 35.84 -10.79
CA LEU A 56 12.80 35.21 -9.49
C LEU A 56 11.59 35.36 -8.57
N GLN A 57 10.91 36.50 -8.60
CA GLN A 57 9.69 36.74 -7.81
C GLN A 57 8.53 35.84 -8.24
N THR A 58 8.32 35.69 -9.56
CA THR A 58 7.29 34.79 -10.10
C THR A 58 7.60 33.32 -9.79
N ALA A 59 8.87 32.91 -9.90
CA ALA A 59 9.29 31.56 -9.51
C ALA A 59 9.10 31.31 -8.00
N ALA A 60 9.47 32.28 -7.15
CA ALA A 60 9.28 32.17 -5.70
C ALA A 60 7.80 32.11 -5.32
N LEU A 61 6.94 32.90 -5.97
CA LEU A 61 5.50 32.86 -5.76
C LEU A 61 4.90 31.51 -6.19
N ALA A 62 5.29 31.00 -7.35
CA ALA A 62 4.85 29.69 -7.83
C ALA A 62 5.26 28.56 -6.86
N LEU A 63 6.49 28.63 -6.33
CA LEU A 63 6.97 27.68 -5.33
C LEU A 63 6.17 27.79 -4.02
N ALA A 64 5.90 29.01 -3.54
CA ALA A 64 5.11 29.24 -2.34
C ALA A 64 3.68 28.73 -2.48
N VAL A 65 3.02 28.97 -3.62
CA VAL A 65 1.67 28.45 -3.91
C VAL A 65 1.68 26.92 -3.97
N THR A 66 2.67 26.33 -4.65
CA THR A 66 2.79 24.87 -4.73
C THR A 66 2.98 24.26 -3.33
N PHE A 67 3.81 24.89 -2.51
CA PHE A 67 4.03 24.47 -1.13
C PHE A 67 2.78 24.64 -0.27
N ALA A 68 2.06 25.74 -0.40
CA ALA A 68 0.81 25.99 0.33
C ALA A 68 -0.27 24.96 -0.04
N VAL A 69 -0.46 24.70 -1.34
CA VAL A 69 -1.40 23.67 -1.81
C VAL A 69 -0.98 22.29 -1.31
N GLY A 70 0.29 21.92 -1.45
CA GLY A 70 0.81 20.65 -0.92
C GLY A 70 0.68 20.54 0.60
N TRP A 71 0.83 21.64 1.32
CA TRP A 71 0.65 21.71 2.77
C TRP A 71 -0.81 21.53 3.17
N SER A 72 -1.75 22.21 2.51
CA SER A 72 -3.19 22.06 2.73
C SER A 72 -3.67 20.64 2.45
N LEU A 73 -2.99 19.90 1.58
CA LEU A 73 -3.29 18.50 1.24
C LEU A 73 -2.52 17.49 2.09
N ARG A 74 -1.86 17.89 3.18
CA ARG A 74 -1.14 16.96 4.09
C ARG A 74 -2.05 15.90 4.71
N GLY A 75 -3.33 16.23 4.90
CA GLY A 75 -4.36 15.27 5.34
C GLY A 75 -4.91 14.38 4.21
N GLY A 76 -4.37 14.49 2.99
CA GLY A 76 -4.97 13.93 1.79
C GLY A 76 -6.14 14.76 1.26
N LEU A 77 -6.70 14.35 0.13
CA LEU A 77 -7.94 14.93 -0.40
C LEU A 77 -9.13 14.23 0.29
N PRO A 78 -10.05 14.97 0.96
CA PRO A 78 -11.27 14.40 1.50
C PRO A 78 -12.02 13.63 0.40
N GLY A 79 -12.30 12.35 0.63
CA GLY A 79 -12.98 11.49 -0.36
C GLY A 79 -12.07 10.79 -1.38
N ARG A 80 -10.74 10.96 -1.33
CA ARG A 80 -9.82 10.16 -2.17
C ARG A 80 -9.89 8.67 -1.85
N ILE A 81 -10.11 8.34 -0.58
CA ILE A 81 -10.24 6.98 -0.09
C ILE A 81 -11.70 6.80 0.32
N LYS A 82 -12.37 5.80 -0.24
CA LYS A 82 -13.75 5.46 0.15
C LYS A 82 -13.78 5.16 1.66
N PRO A 83 -14.87 5.50 2.38
CA PRO A 83 -14.99 5.22 3.81
C PRO A 83 -14.72 3.75 4.17
N GLU A 84 -15.13 2.83 3.30
CA GLU A 84 -14.88 1.37 3.44
C GLU A 84 -13.38 1.03 3.45
N VAL A 85 -12.60 1.66 2.58
CA VAL A 85 -11.15 1.45 2.48
C VAL A 85 -10.44 2.14 3.64
N LEU A 86 -10.98 3.25 4.13
CA LEU A 86 -10.50 3.90 5.35
C LEU A 86 -10.74 3.04 6.60
N ALA A 87 -11.86 2.34 6.69
CA ALA A 87 -12.12 1.38 7.76
C ALA A 87 -11.14 0.19 7.72
N LEU A 88 -10.81 -0.30 6.52
CA LEU A 88 -9.80 -1.35 6.35
C LEU A 88 -8.36 -0.83 6.61
N ALA A 89 -8.04 0.38 6.16
CA ALA A 89 -6.73 1.01 6.36
C ALA A 89 -6.51 1.45 7.81
N SER A 90 -7.57 1.78 8.57
CA SER A 90 -7.45 1.96 10.02
C SER A 90 -7.02 0.67 10.73
N ALA A 91 -7.22 -0.49 10.10
CA ALA A 91 -6.66 -1.75 10.54
C ALA A 91 -5.15 -1.91 10.23
N GLU A 92 -4.49 -1.01 9.47
CA GLU A 92 -3.01 -0.96 9.43
C GLU A 92 -2.41 -0.63 10.81
N SER A 93 -3.17 0.03 11.69
CA SER A 93 -2.77 0.17 13.10
C SER A 93 -2.66 -1.18 13.82
N ALA A 94 -3.23 -2.27 13.27
CA ALA A 94 -3.07 -3.63 13.75
C ALA A 94 -1.68 -4.23 13.47
N ALA A 95 -0.82 -3.58 12.68
CA ALA A 95 0.59 -3.99 12.59
C ALA A 95 1.30 -3.90 13.96
N LYS A 96 0.81 -3.04 14.88
CA LYS A 96 1.25 -3.01 16.29
C LYS A 96 0.77 -4.23 17.10
N GLU A 97 -0.33 -4.85 16.68
CA GLU A 97 -0.95 -5.97 17.39
C GLU A 97 -0.23 -7.30 17.11
N TRP A 98 0.50 -7.39 15.98
CA TRP A 98 1.23 -8.59 15.56
C TRP A 98 2.73 -8.30 15.37
N PRO A 99 3.49 -8.09 16.46
CA PRO A 99 4.91 -7.76 16.39
C PRO A 99 5.74 -8.88 15.72
N ASP A 100 6.89 -8.51 15.18
CA ASP A 100 7.87 -9.46 14.66
C ASP A 100 8.49 -10.27 15.81
N ASP A 101 8.05 -11.52 15.96
CA ASP A 101 8.67 -12.49 16.87
C ASP A 101 9.28 -13.65 16.08
N ALA A 102 10.62 -13.62 15.96
CA ALA A 102 11.37 -14.68 15.30
C ALA A 102 11.36 -16.00 16.10
N GLY A 103 11.20 -15.92 17.43
CA GLY A 103 11.17 -17.08 18.33
C GLY A 103 9.84 -17.81 18.30
N ALA A 104 8.73 -17.11 18.02
CA ALA A 104 7.38 -17.68 18.06
C ALA A 104 7.23 -18.99 17.25
N ALA A 105 7.81 -19.09 16.05
CA ALA A 105 7.74 -20.34 15.28
C ALA A 105 8.64 -21.43 15.88
N LEU A 106 9.87 -21.06 16.26
CA LEU A 106 10.89 -21.98 16.77
C LEU A 106 10.48 -22.59 18.12
N GLU A 107 9.80 -21.82 18.96
CA GLU A 107 9.31 -22.24 20.27
C GLU A 107 7.90 -22.83 20.21
N ASN A 108 7.33 -22.96 19.01
CA ASN A 108 5.99 -23.46 18.80
C ASN A 108 4.87 -22.63 19.50
N ARG A 109 5.04 -21.30 19.51
CA ARG A 109 4.15 -20.33 20.15
C ARG A 109 3.57 -19.33 19.15
N LEU A 110 3.29 -19.77 17.92
CA LEU A 110 2.69 -18.87 16.91
C LEU A 110 1.40 -18.24 17.44
N PRO A 111 1.28 -16.90 17.37
CA PRO A 111 0.08 -16.20 17.83
C PRO A 111 -1.16 -16.73 17.12
N LYS A 112 -2.29 -16.75 17.84
CA LYS A 112 -3.58 -17.15 17.25
C LYS A 112 -4.66 -16.07 17.33
N PHE A 113 -5.47 -16.17 16.28
CA PHE A 113 -6.62 -15.44 15.79
C PHE A 113 -8.04 -15.84 16.19
N GLY A 114 -9.01 -14.92 16.22
CA GLY A 114 -10.44 -15.27 16.07
C GLY A 114 -11.15 -15.71 17.36
N ALA A 115 -12.43 -16.08 17.23
CA ALA A 115 -13.27 -16.41 18.39
C ALA A 115 -12.80 -17.71 19.04
N LYS A 116 -12.62 -17.66 20.37
CA LYS A 116 -12.11 -18.78 21.18
C LYS A 116 -10.73 -19.29 20.72
N ALA A 117 -9.80 -18.39 20.37
CA ALA A 117 -8.42 -18.75 20.06
C ALA A 117 -7.82 -19.73 21.10
N ALA A 118 -8.15 -19.59 22.37
CA ALA A 118 -7.69 -20.52 23.42
C ALA A 118 -8.16 -21.99 23.24
N GLU A 119 -9.34 -22.23 22.66
CA GLU A 119 -10.03 -23.53 22.73
C GLU A 119 -10.23 -24.21 21.36
N ALA A 120 -10.24 -23.46 20.26
CA ALA A 120 -10.49 -24.02 18.92
C ALA A 120 -9.20 -24.44 18.19
N PRO A 121 -9.22 -25.55 17.42
CA PRO A 121 -8.14 -25.91 16.50
C PRO A 121 -8.05 -24.86 15.38
N ALA A 122 -6.82 -24.51 14.99
CA ALA A 122 -6.60 -23.53 13.95
C ALA A 122 -6.99 -24.10 12.58
N ARG A 123 -7.91 -23.43 11.87
CA ARG A 123 -8.33 -23.80 10.51
C ARG A 123 -7.50 -23.09 9.43
N VAL A 124 -7.03 -21.88 9.75
CA VAL A 124 -6.27 -21.04 8.82
C VAL A 124 -4.90 -20.70 9.39
N LEU A 125 -3.86 -20.73 8.57
CA LEU A 125 -2.56 -20.15 8.89
C LEU A 125 -2.17 -19.11 7.84
N ILE A 126 -1.85 -17.91 8.32
CA ILE A 126 -1.32 -16.82 7.51
C ILE A 126 0.21 -16.91 7.58
N TRP A 127 0.87 -17.12 6.44
CA TRP A 127 2.32 -17.18 6.38
C TRP A 127 2.87 -16.09 5.45
N GLY A 128 3.74 -15.22 5.94
CA GLY A 128 4.48 -14.31 5.05
C GLY A 128 5.17 -13.14 5.72
N ASP A 129 5.11 -11.98 5.07
CA ASP A 129 5.78 -10.75 5.52
C ASP A 129 4.80 -9.71 6.09
N SER A 130 5.20 -8.44 6.11
CA SER A 130 4.34 -7.34 6.55
C SER A 130 3.03 -7.23 5.76
N HIS A 131 2.98 -7.66 4.50
CA HIS A 131 1.76 -7.73 3.70
C HIS A 131 0.86 -8.86 4.16
N ALA A 132 1.42 -10.01 4.51
CA ALA A 132 0.61 -11.10 5.09
C ALA A 132 0.02 -10.67 6.43
N LYS A 133 0.70 -9.81 7.22
CA LYS A 133 0.13 -9.25 8.46
C LYS A 133 -1.05 -8.33 8.23
N SER A 134 -1.09 -7.58 7.13
CA SER A 134 -2.14 -6.57 6.92
C SER A 134 -3.53 -7.18 6.72
N ILE A 135 -3.61 -8.45 6.30
CA ILE A 135 -4.87 -9.18 6.13
C ILE A 135 -5.36 -9.88 7.41
N VAL A 136 -4.55 -9.94 8.47
CA VAL A 136 -4.91 -10.61 9.74
C VAL A 136 -6.21 -10.05 10.35
N PRO A 137 -6.44 -8.72 10.43
CA PRO A 137 -7.68 -8.20 11.02
C PRO A 137 -8.94 -8.64 10.27
N ALA A 138 -8.89 -8.66 8.94
CA ALA A 138 -10.01 -9.10 8.12
C ALA A 138 -10.30 -10.60 8.33
N LEU A 139 -9.27 -11.44 8.37
CA LEU A 139 -9.40 -12.86 8.66
C LEU A 139 -9.81 -13.12 10.11
N ALA A 140 -9.41 -12.27 11.05
CA ALA A 140 -9.85 -12.35 12.44
C ALA A 140 -11.34 -12.07 12.60
N ALA A 141 -11.87 -11.06 11.90
CA ALA A 141 -13.31 -10.81 11.86
C ALA A 141 -14.08 -12.00 11.28
N TRP A 142 -13.63 -12.54 10.13
CA TRP A 142 -14.23 -13.72 9.53
C TRP A 142 -14.18 -14.96 10.45
N CYS A 143 -13.05 -15.20 11.12
CA CYS A 143 -12.92 -16.29 12.08
C CYS A 143 -13.87 -16.16 13.28
N VAL A 144 -14.23 -14.93 13.69
CA VAL A 144 -15.23 -14.72 14.74
C VAL A 144 -16.61 -15.16 14.27
N GLU A 145 -17.01 -14.80 13.05
CA GLU A 145 -18.30 -15.17 12.44
C GLU A 145 -18.42 -16.70 12.27
N GLU A 146 -17.36 -17.33 11.75
CA GLU A 146 -17.31 -18.77 11.48
C GLU A 146 -16.97 -19.63 12.70
N ARG A 147 -16.81 -19.02 13.89
CA ARG A 147 -16.37 -19.69 15.13
C ARG A 147 -15.10 -20.53 14.92
N ALA A 148 -14.18 -20.00 14.13
CA ALA A 148 -12.89 -20.60 13.80
C ALA A 148 -11.74 -19.87 14.49
N ALA A 149 -10.60 -20.54 14.56
CA ALA A 149 -9.33 -19.93 14.97
C ALA A 149 -8.33 -19.95 13.82
N GLY A 150 -7.42 -18.99 13.82
CA GLY A 150 -6.31 -18.91 12.87
C GLY A 150 -4.96 -18.75 13.56
N ARG A 151 -3.87 -18.93 12.83
CA ARG A 151 -2.47 -18.74 13.28
C ARG A 151 -1.77 -17.72 12.40
N VAL A 152 -0.86 -16.94 12.97
CA VAL A 152 -0.01 -16.02 12.21
C VAL A 152 1.44 -16.47 12.30
N ALA A 153 2.02 -16.82 11.16
CA ALA A 153 3.45 -16.98 10.94
C ALA A 153 3.92 -15.86 10.01
N ALA A 154 4.12 -14.65 10.52
CA ALA A 154 4.54 -13.54 9.68
C ALA A 154 5.68 -12.74 10.29
N TYR A 155 6.69 -12.42 9.47
CA TYR A 155 7.85 -11.64 9.86
C TYR A 155 8.22 -10.64 8.77
N SER A 156 8.44 -9.38 9.11
CA SER A 156 8.71 -8.30 8.14
C SER A 156 9.77 -8.68 7.11
N ALA A 157 9.54 -8.30 5.86
CA ALA A 157 10.44 -8.56 4.72
C ALA A 157 10.93 -10.02 4.59
N THR A 158 10.18 -10.99 5.10
CA THR A 158 10.51 -12.43 5.03
C THR A 158 9.42 -13.17 4.28
N ALA A 159 9.73 -13.58 3.05
CA ALA A 159 8.78 -14.27 2.19
C ALA A 159 8.44 -15.69 2.73
N PRO A 160 7.21 -16.20 2.50
CA PRO A 160 6.78 -17.52 2.94
C PRO A 160 7.30 -18.65 2.04
N VAL A 161 8.62 -18.74 1.93
CA VAL A 161 9.30 -19.68 1.02
C VAL A 161 10.33 -20.52 1.78
N ILE A 162 10.63 -21.69 1.20
CA ILE A 162 11.54 -22.70 1.76
C ILE A 162 12.83 -22.67 0.95
N GLY A 163 13.98 -22.72 1.65
CA GLY A 163 15.29 -22.82 0.99
C GLY A 163 15.75 -21.56 0.25
N PHE A 164 14.99 -20.46 0.34
CA PHE A 164 15.34 -19.17 -0.22
C PHE A 164 15.18 -18.07 0.83
N HIS A 165 16.07 -17.09 0.78
CA HIS A 165 15.90 -15.84 1.51
C HIS A 165 16.32 -14.66 0.66
N ARG A 166 15.59 -13.55 0.82
CA ARG A 166 15.99 -12.25 0.29
C ARG A 166 16.81 -11.51 1.35
N LYS A 167 17.93 -10.91 0.94
CA LYS A 167 18.69 -10.03 1.82
C LYS A 167 17.88 -8.75 2.10
N SER A 168 17.64 -8.47 3.37
CA SER A 168 16.88 -7.29 3.82
C SER A 168 17.33 -6.87 5.21
N ARG A 169 17.37 -5.56 5.46
CA ARG A 169 17.71 -4.99 6.79
C ARG A 169 16.67 -5.39 7.85
N GLY A 170 15.41 -5.55 7.47
CA GLY A 170 14.31 -5.89 8.38
C GLY A 170 13.86 -7.35 8.33
N GLY A 171 14.51 -8.19 7.52
CA GLY A 171 14.11 -9.59 7.34
C GLY A 171 14.93 -10.59 8.15
N LEU A 172 14.47 -11.84 8.20
CA LEU A 172 15.20 -12.92 8.88
C LEU A 172 16.50 -13.33 8.16
N ASN A 173 16.65 -13.00 6.87
CA ASN A 173 17.79 -13.39 6.05
C ASN A 173 18.03 -14.91 6.13
N THR A 174 19.25 -15.38 6.39
CA THR A 174 19.57 -16.81 6.52
C THR A 174 18.78 -17.53 7.61
N ARG A 175 18.35 -16.82 8.67
CA ARG A 175 17.54 -17.39 9.75
C ARG A 175 16.13 -17.80 9.29
N SER A 176 15.68 -17.29 8.14
CA SER A 176 14.39 -17.69 7.56
C SER A 176 14.33 -19.17 7.24
N HIS A 177 15.46 -19.85 6.98
CA HIS A 177 15.45 -21.27 6.66
C HIS A 177 14.96 -22.11 7.86
N ALA A 178 15.54 -21.88 9.04
CA ALA A 178 15.14 -22.55 10.28
C ALA A 178 13.71 -22.16 10.69
N TRP A 179 13.37 -20.88 10.55
CA TRP A 179 12.04 -20.38 10.88
C TRP A 179 10.96 -20.97 9.96
N SER A 180 11.17 -20.98 8.64
CA SER A 180 10.25 -21.61 7.67
C SER A 180 10.10 -23.11 7.92
N ALA A 181 11.17 -23.82 8.31
CA ALA A 181 11.09 -25.22 8.69
C ALA A 181 10.19 -25.44 9.92
N ALA A 182 10.33 -24.60 10.95
CA ALA A 182 9.49 -24.65 12.14
C ALA A 182 8.01 -24.33 11.82
N VAL A 183 7.74 -23.35 10.97
CA VAL A 183 6.37 -23.05 10.51
C VAL A 183 5.73 -24.26 9.83
N LEU A 184 6.46 -24.97 8.96
CA LEU A 184 5.97 -26.19 8.31
C LEU A 184 5.70 -27.32 9.30
N GLU A 185 6.53 -27.47 10.32
CA GLU A 185 6.31 -28.46 11.37
C GLU A 185 5.00 -28.20 12.12
N ILE A 186 4.69 -26.92 12.40
CA ILE A 186 3.43 -26.52 13.02
C ILE A 186 2.24 -26.85 12.12
N ILE A 187 2.32 -26.51 10.83
CA ILE A 187 1.26 -26.82 9.85
C ILE A 187 0.99 -28.33 9.82
N ARG A 188 2.04 -29.15 9.76
CA ARG A 188 1.92 -30.62 9.75
C ARG A 188 1.31 -31.17 11.03
N ARG A 189 1.76 -30.68 12.18
CA ARG A 189 1.32 -31.17 13.50
C ARG A 189 -0.12 -30.77 13.80
N GLU A 190 -0.51 -29.52 13.51
CA GLU A 190 -1.86 -29.00 13.76
C GLU A 190 -2.86 -29.38 12.66
N LYS A 191 -2.39 -30.00 11.56
CA LYS A 191 -3.20 -30.42 10.40
C LYS A 191 -4.08 -29.27 9.86
N ILE A 192 -3.49 -28.08 9.75
CA ILE A 192 -4.21 -26.87 9.36
C ILE A 192 -4.61 -27.00 7.87
N PRO A 193 -5.92 -27.02 7.54
CA PRO A 193 -6.39 -27.28 6.18
C PRO A 193 -6.12 -26.13 5.21
N ASP A 194 -6.20 -24.88 5.67
CA ASP A 194 -6.11 -23.70 4.81
C ASP A 194 -4.87 -22.87 5.15
N THR A 195 -3.91 -22.78 4.23
CA THR A 195 -2.70 -21.94 4.37
C THR A 195 -2.72 -20.83 3.33
N VAL A 196 -2.81 -19.58 3.77
CA VAL A 196 -2.73 -18.41 2.90
C VAL A 196 -1.27 -17.97 2.83
N ARG A 197 -0.72 -17.95 1.60
CA ARG A 197 0.67 -17.59 1.29
C ARG A 197 0.73 -16.30 0.48
#